data_AF-A0A7S0J1F5-F1
#
_entry.id   AF-A0A7S0J1F5-F1
#
_cell.length_a   1.000
_cell.length_b   1.000
_cell.length_c   1.000
_cell.angle_alpha   90.00
_cell.angle_beta   90.00
_cell.angle_gamma   90.00
#
_symmetry.space_group_name_H-M   'P 1'
#
loop_
_entity.id
_entity.type
_entity.pdbx_description
1 polymer ?
#
loop_
_entity_poly.entity_id
_entity_poly.type
_entity_poly.pdbx_seq_one_letter_code
_entity_poly.pdbx_strand_id
1 'polypeptide(L)'
;FFSPRGKMRVLVLQLLLSCAHTESADRLHVEIDEKGGQELPVQSEEMRAREAEARAGLAKELSDTLVDIMAVLMHGSDSAKNAALHRLGEMAISTGEAGREQARMFRSAVVAGGAVPELVAMVSSREHERQFLAAKAIHALALDDPTTDLDNFHSLEMCQGGVVTPLISLLNSQHEGVQGAATGALSVLAEHPTCQSMIVAVRQ
;
A
#
# COMPACT_ATOMS: atom_id res chain seq x y z
N PHE A 1 -19.72 1.53 22.49
CA PHE A 1 -18.51 2.36 22.38
C PHE A 1 -17.50 1.65 21.49
N PHE A 2 -17.43 2.00 20.20
CA PHE A 2 -16.44 1.43 19.27
C PHE A 2 -15.18 2.30 19.30
N SER A 3 -14.06 1.73 19.74
CA SER A 3 -12.74 2.38 19.73
C SER A 3 -12.36 2.77 18.29
N PRO A 4 -11.69 3.92 18.06
CA PRO A 4 -11.20 4.30 16.73
C PRO A 4 -10.36 3.20 16.06
N ARG A 5 -9.57 2.45 16.85
CA ARG A 5 -8.85 1.26 16.36
C ARG A 5 -9.78 0.14 15.88
N GLY A 6 -10.92 -0.05 16.55
CA GLY A 6 -11.92 -1.05 16.16
C GLY A 6 -12.61 -0.70 14.83
N LYS A 7 -12.89 0.59 14.59
CA LYS A 7 -13.46 1.05 13.31
C LYS A 7 -12.47 0.90 12.17
N MET A 8 -11.20 1.29 12.39
CA MET A 8 -10.14 1.14 11.39
C MET A 8 -9.89 -0.34 11.07
N ARG A 9 -9.88 -1.22 12.07
CA ARG A 9 -9.74 -2.66 11.87
C ARG A 9 -10.88 -3.24 11.04
N VAL A 10 -12.13 -2.83 11.28
CA VAL A 10 -13.28 -3.28 10.47
C VAL A 10 -13.19 -2.75 9.04
N LEU A 11 -12.84 -1.47 8.85
CA LEU A 11 -12.70 -0.86 7.52
C LEU A 11 -11.60 -1.53 6.71
N VAL A 12 -10.43 -1.75 7.32
CA VAL A 12 -9.29 -2.43 6.70
C VAL A 12 -9.66 -3.86 6.35
N LEU A 13 -10.20 -4.63 7.31
CA LEU A 13 -10.61 -6.00 7.06
C LEU A 13 -11.65 -6.09 5.94
N GLN A 14 -12.59 -5.15 5.89
CA GLN A 14 -13.62 -5.09 4.84
C GLN A 14 -13.04 -4.68 3.48
N LEU A 15 -12.07 -3.76 3.43
CA LEU A 15 -11.33 -3.44 2.20
C LEU A 15 -10.55 -4.68 1.70
N LEU A 16 -9.81 -5.33 2.60
CA LEU A 16 -9.05 -6.54 2.28
C LEU A 16 -9.97 -7.66 1.77
N LEU A 17 -11.11 -7.88 2.44
CA LEU A 17 -12.09 -8.87 2.01
C LEU A 17 -12.78 -8.49 0.69
N SER A 18 -13.12 -7.22 0.48
CA SER A 18 -13.79 -6.76 -0.75
C SER A 18 -12.90 -6.93 -1.99
N CYS A 19 -11.61 -6.60 -1.88
CA CYS A 19 -10.64 -6.81 -2.96
C CYS A 19 -10.49 -8.30 -3.31
N ALA A 20 -10.60 -9.19 -2.32
CA ALA A 20 -10.53 -10.63 -2.54
C ALA A 20 -11.76 -11.21 -3.27
N HIS A 21 -12.93 -10.56 -3.17
CA HIS A 21 -14.16 -11.04 -3.82
C HIS A 21 -14.26 -10.61 -5.28
N THR A 22 -13.69 -9.46 -5.66
CA THR A 22 -13.76 -8.93 -7.02
C THR A 22 -13.00 -9.77 -8.05
N GLU A 23 -11.91 -10.42 -7.67
CA GLU A 23 -11.11 -11.23 -8.61
C GLU A 23 -11.55 -12.71 -8.74
N SER A 24 -12.35 -13.23 -7.81
CA SER A 24 -13.00 -14.54 -8.01
C SER A 24 -14.06 -14.48 -9.12
N ALA A 25 -14.59 -13.29 -9.44
CA ALA A 25 -15.51 -13.09 -10.54
C ALA A 25 -14.79 -13.06 -11.90
N ASP A 26 -13.59 -12.47 -11.98
CA ASP A 26 -12.83 -12.34 -13.24
C ASP A 26 -12.12 -13.64 -13.68
N ARG A 27 -11.98 -14.63 -12.80
CA ARG A 27 -11.44 -15.96 -13.15
C ARG A 27 -12.46 -16.95 -13.72
N LEU A 28 -13.71 -16.54 -13.97
CA LEU A 28 -14.77 -17.41 -14.52
C LEU A 28 -15.00 -17.19 -16.02
N HIS A 29 -14.00 -17.48 -16.83
CA HIS A 29 -14.19 -17.88 -18.23
C HIS A 29 -13.38 -19.14 -18.51
N VAL A 30 -13.97 -20.30 -18.19
CA VAL A 30 -13.56 -21.60 -18.71
C VAL A 30 -14.83 -22.33 -19.16
N GLU A 31 -14.74 -22.88 -20.37
CA GLU A 31 -15.79 -23.33 -21.27
C GLU A 31 -16.83 -24.28 -20.66
N ILE A 32 -18.09 -24.08 -21.05
CA ILE A 32 -19.19 -25.03 -20.86
C ILE A 32 -19.04 -26.08 -21.96
N ASP A 33 -18.74 -27.33 -21.61
CA ASP A 33 -18.92 -28.45 -22.54
C ASP A 33 -20.22 -29.20 -22.19
N GLU A 34 -21.17 -29.13 -23.10
CA GLU A 34 -22.43 -29.86 -23.06
C GLU A 34 -22.17 -31.33 -23.39
N LYS A 35 -21.96 -32.18 -22.37
CA LYS A 35 -22.57 -33.52 -22.27
C LYS A 35 -21.97 -34.36 -21.16
N GLY A 36 -22.85 -35.00 -20.40
CA GLY A 36 -22.57 -36.26 -19.70
C GLY A 36 -22.42 -36.11 -18.20
N GLY A 37 -23.44 -36.56 -17.46
CA GLY A 37 -23.40 -36.63 -16.01
C GLY A 37 -22.27 -37.55 -15.53
N GLN A 38 -21.42 -37.01 -14.65
CA GLN A 38 -20.61 -37.74 -13.69
C GLN A 38 -20.23 -36.77 -12.57
N GLU A 39 -20.33 -37.23 -11.31
CA GLU A 39 -20.07 -36.45 -10.10
C GLU A 39 -18.73 -35.67 -10.18
N LEU A 40 -18.82 -34.35 -10.13
CA LEU A 40 -17.71 -33.39 -10.06
C LEU A 40 -17.43 -33.03 -8.58
N PRO A 41 -16.22 -32.56 -8.22
CA PRO A 41 -15.39 -33.19 -7.20
C PRO A 41 -15.46 -32.52 -5.81
N VAL A 42 -15.91 -33.26 -4.80
CA VAL A 42 -15.94 -32.83 -3.37
C VAL A 42 -14.56 -32.41 -2.85
N GLN A 43 -13.47 -33.00 -3.37
CA GLN A 43 -12.10 -32.62 -3.01
C GLN A 43 -11.70 -31.21 -3.48
N SER A 44 -12.34 -30.70 -4.53
CA SER A 44 -12.07 -29.36 -5.07
C SER A 44 -12.77 -28.26 -4.25
N GLU A 45 -13.93 -28.55 -3.67
CA GLU A 45 -14.62 -27.62 -2.77
C GLU A 45 -13.97 -27.57 -1.38
N GLU A 46 -13.58 -28.71 -0.80
CA GLU A 46 -12.86 -28.73 0.48
C GLU A 46 -11.47 -28.06 0.37
N MET A 47 -10.75 -28.27 -0.74
CA MET A 47 -9.47 -27.60 -1.00
C MET A 47 -9.67 -26.09 -1.19
N ARG A 48 -10.69 -25.66 -1.94
CA ARG A 48 -11.04 -24.24 -2.08
C ARG A 48 -11.45 -23.61 -0.75
N ALA A 49 -12.21 -24.32 0.09
CA ALA A 49 -12.61 -23.84 1.41
C ALA A 49 -11.40 -23.67 2.34
N ARG A 50 -10.46 -24.64 2.35
CA ARG A 50 -9.20 -24.53 3.11
C ARG A 50 -8.30 -23.41 2.60
N GLU A 51 -8.19 -23.23 1.29
CA GLU A 51 -7.48 -22.10 0.71
C GLU A 51 -8.13 -20.76 1.05
N ALA A 52 -9.46 -20.67 1.01
CA ALA A 52 -10.20 -19.48 1.38
C ALA A 52 -10.03 -19.14 2.87
N GLU A 53 -10.05 -20.14 3.74
CA GLU A 53 -9.82 -19.97 5.18
C GLU A 53 -8.38 -19.56 5.49
N ALA A 54 -7.39 -20.16 4.80
CA ALA A 54 -5.99 -19.75 4.89
C ALA A 54 -5.76 -18.31 4.40
N ARG A 55 -6.40 -17.92 3.28
CA ARG A 55 -6.38 -16.53 2.77
C ARG A 55 -7.04 -15.55 3.75
N ALA A 56 -8.17 -15.93 4.35
CA ALA A 56 -8.86 -15.11 5.35
C ALA A 56 -8.03 -14.95 6.63
N GLY A 57 -7.32 -16.00 7.06
CA GLY A 57 -6.36 -15.94 8.17
C GLY A 57 -5.23 -14.97 7.91
N LEU A 58 -4.63 -15.03 6.71
CA LEU A 58 -3.57 -14.12 6.28
C LEU A 58 -4.06 -12.67 6.19
N ALA A 59 -5.25 -12.45 5.61
CA ALA A 59 -5.86 -11.12 5.54
C ALA A 59 -6.11 -10.51 6.93
N LYS A 60 -6.48 -11.32 7.92
CA LYS A 60 -6.64 -10.88 9.30
C LYS A 60 -5.30 -10.49 9.94
N GLU A 61 -4.26 -11.29 9.75
CA GLU A 61 -2.92 -10.96 10.26
C GLU A 61 -2.36 -9.67 9.65
N LEU A 62 -2.58 -9.49 8.34
CA LEU A 62 -2.23 -8.25 7.64
C LEU A 62 -3.02 -7.06 8.15
N SER A 63 -4.32 -7.21 8.39
CA SER A 63 -5.15 -6.17 8.99
C SER A 63 -4.64 -5.78 10.37
N ASP A 64 -4.25 -6.75 11.20
CA ASP A 64 -3.75 -6.49 12.55
C ASP A 64 -2.42 -5.75 12.49
N THR A 65 -1.50 -6.22 11.64
CA THR A 65 -0.21 -5.58 11.40
C THR A 65 -0.36 -4.16 10.89
N LEU A 66 -1.30 -3.92 9.96
CA LEU A 66 -1.56 -2.60 9.41
C LEU A 66 -2.12 -1.65 10.47
N VAL A 67 -3.07 -2.11 11.28
CA VAL A 67 -3.65 -1.31 12.36
C VAL A 67 -2.57 -0.91 13.36
N ASP A 68 -1.64 -1.81 13.67
CA ASP A 68 -0.52 -1.53 14.57
C ASP A 68 0.46 -0.53 13.95
N ILE A 69 0.86 -0.71 12.68
CA ILE A 69 1.72 0.23 11.96
C ILE A 69 1.07 1.62 11.92
N MET A 70 -0.19 1.72 11.53
CA MET A 70 -0.93 2.98 11.46
C MET A 70 -1.04 3.64 12.83
N ALA A 71 -1.32 2.87 13.88
CA ALA A 71 -1.39 3.40 15.23
C ALA A 71 -0.03 3.96 15.70
N VAL A 72 1.08 3.30 15.35
CA VAL A 72 2.43 3.77 15.64
C VAL A 72 2.79 5.00 14.81
N LEU A 73 2.44 5.04 13.52
CA LEU A 73 2.67 6.22 12.68
C LEU A 73 1.94 7.45 13.23
N MET A 74 0.68 7.30 13.67
CA MET A 74 -0.13 8.42 14.18
C MET A 74 0.21 8.85 15.61
N HIS A 75 0.61 7.92 16.49
CA HIS A 75 0.72 8.19 17.94
C HIS A 75 2.02 7.72 18.59
N GLY A 76 2.92 7.12 17.83
CA GLY A 76 4.18 6.58 18.34
C GLY A 76 5.22 7.66 18.64
N SER A 77 6.25 7.27 19.38
CA SER A 77 7.47 8.07 19.52
C SER A 77 8.20 8.18 18.18
N ASP A 78 9.13 9.13 18.11
CA ASP A 78 9.97 9.34 16.95
C ASP A 78 10.73 8.09 16.49
N SER A 79 11.31 7.34 17.42
CA SER A 79 11.98 6.06 17.14
C SER A 79 11.00 4.97 16.68
N ALA A 80 9.79 4.92 17.26
CA ALA A 80 8.77 3.95 16.88
C ALA A 80 8.21 4.23 15.48
N LYS A 81 8.05 5.50 15.11
CA LYS A 81 7.66 5.92 13.76
C LYS A 81 8.68 5.48 12.71
N ASN A 82 9.98 5.64 12.97
CA ASN A 82 11.03 5.16 12.06
C ASN A 82 10.95 3.63 11.86
N ALA A 83 10.78 2.86 12.94
CA ALA A 83 10.59 1.41 12.85
C ALA A 83 9.32 1.03 12.07
N ALA A 84 8.22 1.77 12.27
CA ALA A 84 6.98 1.56 11.53
C ALA A 84 7.13 1.87 10.03
N LEU A 85 7.86 2.92 9.66
CA LEU A 85 8.17 3.24 8.26
C LEU A 85 8.98 2.13 7.58
N HIS A 86 9.99 1.60 8.28
CA HIS A 86 10.80 0.50 7.74
C HIS A 86 9.92 -0.70 7.41
N ARG A 87 9.09 -1.12 8.38
CA ARG A 87 8.20 -2.26 8.23
C ARG A 87 7.12 -2.02 7.19
N LEU A 88 6.59 -0.81 7.09
CA LEU A 88 5.66 -0.41 6.04
C LEU A 88 6.30 -0.57 4.66
N GLY A 89 7.54 -0.10 4.49
CA GLY A 89 8.28 -0.24 3.23
C GLY A 89 8.46 -1.71 2.84
N GLU A 90 8.88 -2.57 3.77
CA GLU A 90 9.03 -4.01 3.50
C GLU A 90 7.72 -4.66 3.05
N MET A 91 6.62 -4.37 3.74
CA MET A 91 5.30 -4.92 3.43
C MET A 91 4.75 -4.41 2.10
N ALA A 92 5.01 -3.14 1.77
CA ALA A 92 4.52 -2.51 0.54
C ALA A 92 5.19 -3.03 -0.75
N ILE A 93 6.36 -3.67 -0.64
CA ILE A 93 7.17 -4.17 -1.77
C ILE A 93 7.25 -5.71 -1.77
N SER A 94 6.46 -6.42 -0.97
CA SER A 94 6.53 -7.90 -0.92
C SER A 94 6.33 -8.53 -2.31
N THR A 95 7.30 -9.34 -2.76
CA THR A 95 7.47 -9.70 -4.20
C THR A 95 7.00 -11.10 -4.61
N GLY A 96 6.51 -11.94 -3.70
CA GLY A 96 5.94 -13.27 -4.05
C GLY A 96 4.56 -13.16 -4.72
N GLU A 97 4.07 -14.16 -5.46
CA GLU A 97 2.73 -14.07 -6.09
C GLU A 97 1.61 -13.80 -5.08
N ALA A 98 1.59 -14.54 -3.97
CA ALA A 98 0.76 -14.19 -2.82
C ALA A 98 1.15 -12.80 -2.29
N GLY A 99 2.44 -12.60 -1.99
CA GLY A 99 2.98 -11.38 -1.39
C GLY A 99 2.64 -10.09 -2.14
N ARG A 100 2.51 -10.12 -3.47
CA ARG A 100 2.19 -8.97 -4.34
C ARG A 100 0.75 -8.52 -4.16
N GLU A 101 -0.19 -9.45 -4.16
CA GLU A 101 -1.60 -9.16 -3.87
C GLU A 101 -1.72 -8.52 -2.48
N GLN A 102 -1.05 -9.13 -1.50
CA GLN A 102 -1.05 -8.62 -0.13
C GLN A 102 -0.37 -7.26 -0.01
N ALA A 103 0.71 -7.02 -0.76
CA ALA A 103 1.36 -5.72 -0.83
C ALA A 103 0.41 -4.68 -1.42
N ARG A 104 -0.27 -4.97 -2.54
CA ARG A 104 -1.24 -4.05 -3.16
C ARG A 104 -2.34 -3.66 -2.17
N MET A 105 -2.98 -4.67 -1.56
CA MET A 105 -4.05 -4.46 -0.59
C MET A 105 -3.56 -3.67 0.63
N PHE A 106 -2.34 -3.96 1.08
CA PHE A 106 -1.69 -3.23 2.17
C PHE A 106 -1.46 -1.76 1.80
N ARG A 107 -0.94 -1.46 0.60
CA ARG A 107 -0.74 -0.08 0.12
C ARG A 107 -2.04 0.71 0.14
N SER A 108 -3.11 0.15 -0.44
CA SER A 108 -4.42 0.82 -0.48
C SER A 108 -5.00 1.06 0.91
N ALA A 109 -4.86 0.10 1.82
CA ALA A 109 -5.34 0.26 3.19
C ALA A 109 -4.51 1.29 3.99
N VAL A 110 -3.21 1.43 3.74
CA VAL A 110 -2.37 2.45 4.37
C VAL A 110 -2.75 3.85 3.89
N VAL A 111 -2.93 4.03 2.58
CA VAL A 111 -3.32 5.31 1.99
C VAL A 111 -4.72 5.72 2.47
N ALA A 112 -5.71 4.83 2.34
CA ALA A 112 -7.07 5.06 2.83
C ALA A 112 -7.15 5.23 4.36
N GLY A 113 -6.19 4.69 5.10
CA GLY A 113 -6.02 4.87 6.54
C GLY A 113 -5.54 6.27 6.95
N GLY A 114 -5.24 7.15 5.99
CA GLY A 114 -4.82 8.52 6.26
C GLY A 114 -3.34 8.66 6.62
N ALA A 115 -2.48 7.77 6.10
CA ALA A 115 -1.03 7.87 6.34
C ALA A 115 -0.37 9.08 5.67
N VAL A 116 -0.97 9.60 4.58
CA VAL A 116 -0.35 10.62 3.72
C VAL A 116 0.08 11.88 4.48
N PRO A 117 -0.77 12.55 5.30
CA PRO A 117 -0.35 13.75 6.03
C PRO A 117 0.83 13.50 6.98
N GLU A 118 0.86 12.33 7.60
CA GLU A 118 1.94 11.95 8.52
C GLU A 118 3.24 11.71 7.74
N LEU A 119 3.19 11.03 6.59
CA LEU A 119 4.35 10.84 5.71
C LEU A 119 4.93 12.19 5.25
N VAL A 120 4.07 13.15 4.88
CA VAL A 120 4.48 14.52 4.50
C VAL A 120 5.21 15.23 5.65
N ALA A 121 4.71 15.09 6.88
CA ALA A 121 5.36 15.63 8.06
C ALA A 121 6.74 14.98 8.30
N MET A 122 6.86 13.68 8.07
CA MET A 122 8.12 12.95 8.24
C MET A 122 9.18 13.31 7.17
N VAL A 123 8.78 13.50 5.91
CA VAL A 123 9.67 14.02 4.84
C VAL A 123 10.19 15.42 5.18
N SER A 124 9.37 16.22 5.87
CA SER A 124 9.74 17.59 6.28
C SER A 124 10.52 17.65 7.60
N SER A 125 10.86 16.49 8.20
CA SER A 125 11.62 16.45 9.46
C SER A 125 13.07 16.90 9.28
N ARG A 126 13.79 17.14 10.39
CA ARG A 126 15.23 17.47 10.36
C ARG A 126 16.15 16.26 10.41
N GLU A 127 15.58 15.07 10.58
CA GLU A 127 16.29 13.82 10.78
C GLU A 127 16.46 13.10 9.44
N HIS A 128 17.70 13.00 8.94
CA HIS A 128 17.97 12.44 7.62
C HIS A 128 17.49 10.99 7.46
N GLU A 129 17.61 10.17 8.51
CA GLU A 129 17.10 8.80 8.51
C GLU A 129 15.57 8.77 8.30
N ARG A 130 14.85 9.68 8.97
CA ARG A 130 13.39 9.77 8.81
C ARG A 130 13.00 10.27 7.43
N GLN A 131 13.67 11.29 6.92
CA GLN A 131 13.46 11.79 5.56
C GLN A 131 13.64 10.66 4.54
N PHE A 132 14.73 9.88 4.68
CA PHE A 132 15.02 8.73 3.84
C PHE A 132 13.92 7.66 3.91
N LEU A 133 13.56 7.23 5.12
CA LEU A 133 12.54 6.20 5.33
C LEU A 133 11.16 6.64 4.83
N ALA A 134 10.79 7.90 5.04
CA ALA A 134 9.52 8.44 4.59
C ALA A 134 9.47 8.52 3.06
N ALA A 135 10.53 9.01 2.40
CA ALA A 135 10.61 9.03 0.94
C ALA A 135 10.56 7.61 0.34
N LYS A 136 11.24 6.63 0.95
CA LYS A 136 11.13 5.22 0.55
C LYS A 136 9.72 4.66 0.74
N ALA A 137 9.05 4.98 1.83
CA ALA A 137 7.67 4.57 2.06
C ALA A 137 6.72 5.16 1.01
N ILE A 138 6.87 6.45 0.69
CA ILE A 138 6.10 7.12 -0.38
C ILE A 138 6.33 6.42 -1.72
N HIS A 139 7.59 6.18 -2.10
CA HIS A 139 7.91 5.44 -3.32
C HIS A 139 7.20 4.08 -3.33
N ALA A 140 7.34 3.29 -2.27
CA ALA A 140 6.74 1.96 -2.19
C ALA A 140 5.21 2.01 -2.26
N LEU A 141 4.56 2.96 -1.58
CA LEU A 141 3.10 3.08 -1.54
C LEU A 141 2.51 3.58 -2.88
N ALA A 142 3.26 4.41 -3.62
CA ALA A 142 2.84 4.98 -4.89
C ALA A 142 3.00 4.00 -6.07
N LEU A 143 3.74 2.90 -5.90
CA LEU A 143 3.91 1.90 -6.95
C LEU A 143 2.57 1.26 -7.33
N ASP A 144 2.26 1.34 -8.62
CA ASP A 144 1.22 0.53 -9.23
C ASP A 144 1.57 -0.96 -9.23
N ASP A 145 0.53 -1.78 -9.37
CA ASP A 145 0.71 -3.21 -9.51
C ASP A 145 1.04 -3.53 -10.98
N PRO A 146 2.26 -4.01 -11.29
CA PRO A 146 2.66 -4.25 -12.67
C PRO A 146 1.93 -5.40 -13.35
N THR A 147 1.05 -6.12 -12.62
CA THR A 147 0.24 -7.21 -13.18
C THR A 147 -1.13 -6.76 -13.69
N THR A 148 -1.49 -5.50 -13.47
CA THR A 148 -2.75 -4.91 -13.92
C THR A 148 -2.51 -3.54 -14.53
N ASP A 149 -3.28 -3.20 -15.57
CA ASP A 149 -3.25 -1.86 -16.17
C ASP A 149 -4.08 -0.83 -15.36
N LEU A 150 -4.61 -1.23 -14.19
CA LEU A 150 -5.40 -0.38 -13.32
C LEU A 150 -4.51 0.48 -12.41
N ASP A 151 -4.59 1.79 -12.59
CA ASP A 151 -4.01 2.80 -11.69
C ASP A 151 -4.66 2.72 -10.30
N ASN A 152 -3.83 2.69 -9.25
CA ASN A 152 -4.30 2.69 -7.87
C ASN A 152 -4.67 4.09 -7.34
N PHE A 153 -4.38 5.15 -8.09
CA PHE A 153 -4.56 6.56 -7.76
C PHE A 153 -3.80 7.05 -6.51
N HIS A 154 -2.95 6.22 -5.90
CA HIS A 154 -2.18 6.58 -4.72
C HIS A 154 -1.18 7.69 -5.04
N SER A 155 -0.57 7.67 -6.23
CA SER A 155 0.33 8.73 -6.69
C SER A 155 -0.38 10.10 -6.68
N LEU A 156 -1.58 10.16 -7.25
CA LEU A 156 -2.43 11.35 -7.24
C LEU A 156 -2.79 11.80 -5.83
N GLU A 157 -3.23 10.88 -4.97
CA GLU A 157 -3.61 11.17 -3.59
C GLU A 157 -2.43 11.73 -2.78
N MET A 158 -1.23 11.18 -2.96
CA MET A 158 -0.02 11.70 -2.31
C MET A 158 0.36 13.09 -2.81
N CYS A 159 0.27 13.34 -4.12
CA CYS A 159 0.53 14.66 -4.69
C CYS A 159 -0.46 15.70 -4.16
N GLN A 160 -1.75 15.38 -4.13
CA GLN A 160 -2.79 16.22 -3.54
C GLN A 160 -2.60 16.41 -2.03
N GLY A 161 -2.05 15.40 -1.34
CA GLY A 161 -1.65 15.47 0.06
C GLY A 161 -0.44 16.36 0.34
N GLY A 162 0.20 16.93 -0.69
CA GLY A 162 1.28 17.91 -0.53
C GLY A 162 2.69 17.32 -0.42
N VAL A 163 2.88 16.06 -0.82
CA VAL A 163 4.19 15.39 -0.72
C VAL A 163 5.27 15.97 -1.65
N VAL A 164 4.85 16.61 -2.75
CA VAL A 164 5.75 17.03 -3.84
C VAL A 164 6.76 18.08 -3.38
N THR A 165 6.30 19.13 -2.67
CA THR A 165 7.19 20.24 -2.27
C THR A 165 8.29 19.79 -1.30
N PRO A 166 8.00 19.03 -0.22
CA PRO A 166 9.05 18.48 0.65
C PRO A 166 10.03 17.57 -0.10
N LEU A 167 9.55 16.70 -0.99
CA LEU A 167 10.43 15.82 -1.77
C LEU A 167 11.37 16.60 -2.69
N ILE A 168 10.89 17.66 -3.35
CA ILE A 168 11.74 18.52 -4.18
C ILE A 168 12.79 19.24 -3.32
N SER A 169 12.44 19.67 -2.10
CA SER A 169 13.41 20.24 -1.17
C SER A 169 14.53 19.25 -0.80
N LEU A 170 14.21 17.95 -0.69
CA LEU A 170 15.19 16.91 -0.39
C LEU A 170 16.16 16.63 -1.54
N LEU A 171 15.85 17.06 -2.76
CA LEU A 171 16.80 16.96 -3.89
C LEU A 171 18.06 17.81 -3.68
N ASN A 172 17.99 18.81 -2.81
CA ASN A 172 19.12 19.66 -2.41
C ASN A 172 19.81 19.17 -1.12
N SER A 173 19.47 17.98 -0.61
CA SER A 173 20.11 17.42 0.57
C SER A 173 21.58 17.07 0.32
N GLN A 174 22.44 17.25 1.32
CA GLN A 174 23.84 16.79 1.28
C GLN A 174 23.96 15.27 1.51
N HIS A 175 22.86 14.61 1.87
CA HIS A 175 22.83 13.17 2.10
C HIS A 175 22.35 12.45 0.83
N GLU A 176 23.30 11.83 0.11
CA GLU A 176 23.03 11.12 -1.15
C GLU A 176 21.90 10.09 -1.03
N GLY A 177 21.82 9.36 0.09
CA GLY A 177 20.74 8.41 0.34
C GLY A 177 19.36 9.07 0.37
N VAL A 178 19.24 10.23 1.03
CA VAL A 178 17.99 11.01 1.10
C VAL A 178 17.63 11.56 -0.28
N GLN A 179 18.62 12.09 -1.00
CA GLN A 179 18.44 12.61 -2.36
C GLN A 179 17.97 11.50 -3.32
N GLY A 180 18.59 10.32 -3.27
CA GLY A 180 18.22 9.17 -4.08
C GLY A 180 16.81 8.66 -3.76
N ALA A 181 16.45 8.56 -2.47
CA ALA A 181 15.11 8.17 -2.06
C ALA A 181 14.05 9.19 -2.52
N ALA A 182 14.33 10.49 -2.41
CA ALA A 182 13.44 11.55 -2.88
C ALA A 182 13.27 11.51 -4.41
N THR A 183 14.36 11.26 -5.14
CA THR A 183 14.33 11.12 -6.61
C THR A 183 13.48 9.92 -7.02
N GLY A 184 13.65 8.76 -6.37
CA GLY A 184 12.85 7.56 -6.64
C GLY A 184 11.37 7.74 -6.31
N ALA A 185 11.04 8.47 -5.23
CA ALA A 185 9.66 8.82 -4.93
C ALA A 185 9.06 9.71 -6.02
N LEU A 186 9.76 10.78 -6.42
CA LEU A 186 9.31 11.70 -7.46
C LEU A 186 9.16 11.03 -8.82
N SER A 187 10.01 10.06 -9.17
CA SER A 187 9.90 9.36 -10.45
C SER A 187 8.60 8.58 -10.57
N VAL A 188 8.19 7.87 -9.51
CA VAL A 188 6.92 7.13 -9.49
C VAL A 188 5.74 8.09 -9.48
N LEU A 189 5.80 9.17 -8.69
CA LEU A 189 4.74 10.19 -8.70
C LEU A 189 4.58 10.82 -10.09
N ALA A 190 5.68 11.05 -10.81
CA ALA A 190 5.67 11.63 -12.14
C ALA A 190 5.04 10.72 -13.22
N GLU A 191 4.69 9.46 -12.91
CA GLU A 191 3.92 8.63 -13.84
C GLU A 191 2.50 9.20 -14.02
N HIS A 192 1.95 9.90 -13.01
CA HIS A 192 0.64 10.54 -13.10
C HIS A 192 0.73 11.98 -13.65
N PRO A 193 -0.04 12.36 -14.69
CA PRO A 193 0.05 13.69 -15.34
C PRO A 193 -0.17 14.89 -14.41
N THR A 194 -1.10 14.78 -13.46
CA THR A 194 -1.33 15.84 -12.47
C THR A 194 -0.12 16.06 -11.56
N CYS A 195 0.56 14.98 -11.15
CA CYS A 195 1.76 15.07 -10.34
C CYS A 195 2.91 15.71 -11.14
N GLN A 196 3.07 15.39 -12.43
CA GLN A 196 4.04 16.07 -13.30
C GLN A 196 3.83 17.59 -13.30
N SER A 197 2.57 18.01 -13.45
CA SER A 197 2.21 19.44 -13.43
C SER A 197 2.56 20.10 -12.10
N MET A 198 2.31 19.41 -10.98
CA MET A 198 2.70 19.90 -9.65
C MET A 198 4.22 19.98 -9.49
N ILE A 199 4.96 18.96 -9.94
CA ILE A 199 6.43 18.91 -9.86
C ILE A 199 7.04 20.08 -10.63
N VAL A 200 6.58 20.34 -11.86
CA VAL A 200 7.05 21.45 -12.68
C VAL A 200 6.66 22.82 -12.10
N ALA A 201 5.53 22.90 -11.39
CA ALA A 201 5.06 24.14 -10.78
C ALA A 201 5.86 24.55 -9.54
N VAL A 202 6.55 23.63 -8.87
CA VAL A 202 7.40 23.96 -7.71
C VAL A 202 8.62 24.73 -8.20
N ARG A 203 8.62 26.04 -7.94
CA ARG A 203 9.78 26.91 -8.16
C ARG A 203 10.75 26.75 -7.00
N GLN A 204 12.01 26.41 -7.31
CA GLN A 204 13.12 26.43 -6.37
C GLN A 204 13.68 27.85 -6.19
#